data_AF-T1K3H9-F1
#
_entry.id   AF-T1K3H9-F1
#
_cell.length_a   1.000
_cell.length_b   1.000
_cell.length_c   1.000
_cell.angle_alpha   90.00
_cell.angle_beta   90.00
_cell.angle_gamma   90.00
#
_symmetry.space_group_name_H-M   'P 1'
#
loop_
_entity.id
_entity.type
_entity.pdbx_description
1 polymer ?
#
loop_
_entity_poly.entity_id
_entity_poly.type
_entity_poly.pdbx_seq_one_letter_code
_entity_poly.pdbx_strand_id
1 'polypeptide(L)'
;MTNTELNEKIASQMKYYFSDYNLARDKFMKEKMAEDDGWIPLHVFLTFKKLAAMTSDPQVLVESIKASATDLIEIDESGSKIRRSPSKPLPDQSVYQEEAIQKTVHIKGFPLDSTFDQLWSFCSGFGDLESLQMRKTRKGGFKGCVLAVFKDKADAAKILEVSLKYNDKELLKEAEKAHVERRQAFFNKKRNGKKNARKNEESEESKGVKKLKVDKAEESEESEEPEESEGVEKLKVEEPEEPEGVKKLKVENIVSSTA
;
A
#
# COMPACT_ATOMS: atom_id res chain seq x y z
N MET A 1 5.97 20.61 -17.73
CA MET A 1 6.12 19.18 -18.04
C MET A 1 5.93 19.04 -19.53
N THR A 2 6.89 18.45 -20.22
CA THR A 2 6.71 18.13 -21.65
C THR A 2 5.75 16.94 -21.78
N ASN A 3 5.12 16.76 -22.95
CA ASN A 3 4.19 15.65 -23.17
C ASN A 3 4.87 14.28 -22.95
N THR A 4 6.16 14.19 -23.27
CA THR A 4 7.00 13.01 -23.03
C THR A 4 7.15 12.68 -21.54
N GLU A 5 7.48 13.68 -20.70
CA GLU A 5 7.62 13.50 -19.25
C GLU A 5 6.30 13.06 -18.60
N LEU A 6 5.17 13.58 -19.08
CA LEU A 6 3.85 13.18 -18.60
C LEU A 6 3.57 11.71 -18.95
N ASN A 7 3.84 11.31 -20.19
CA ASN A 7 3.63 9.94 -20.66
C ASN A 7 4.48 8.93 -19.89
N GLU A 8 5.74 9.26 -19.61
CA GLU A 8 6.64 8.43 -18.80
C GLU A 8 6.14 8.27 -17.36
N LYS A 9 5.63 9.34 -16.75
CA LYS A 9 5.05 9.29 -15.40
C LYS A 9 3.80 8.43 -15.36
N ILE A 10 2.90 8.58 -16.32
CA ILE A 10 1.68 7.77 -16.44
C ILE A 10 2.06 6.29 -16.61
N ALA A 11 2.95 5.99 -17.55
CA ALA A 11 3.40 4.62 -17.80
C ALA A 11 4.07 4.01 -16.56
N SER A 12 4.92 4.77 -15.87
CA SER A 12 5.56 4.31 -14.62
C SER A 12 4.54 4.05 -13.51
N GLN A 13 3.53 4.91 -13.38
CA GLN A 13 2.48 4.73 -12.39
C GLN A 13 1.58 3.52 -12.71
N MET A 14 1.30 3.26 -13.99
CA MET A 14 0.60 2.06 -14.45
C MET A 14 1.41 0.79 -14.20
N LYS A 15 2.71 0.80 -14.50
CA LYS A 15 3.63 -0.31 -14.17
C LYS A 15 3.62 -0.60 -12.68
N TYR A 16 3.61 0.45 -11.84
CA TYR A 16 3.54 0.28 -10.40
C TYR A 16 2.24 -0.39 -9.96
N TYR A 17 1.07 0.02 -10.47
CA TYR A 17 -0.19 -0.61 -10.06
C TYR A 17 -0.26 -2.10 -10.41
N PHE A 18 0.31 -2.47 -11.55
CA PHE A 18 0.43 -3.86 -11.98
C PHE A 18 1.70 -4.56 -11.50
N SER A 19 2.53 -3.92 -10.66
CA SER A 19 3.74 -4.53 -10.10
C SER A 19 3.39 -5.65 -9.13
N ASP A 20 4.31 -6.59 -8.94
CA ASP A 20 4.17 -7.66 -7.94
C ASP A 20 3.97 -7.07 -6.54
N TYR A 21 4.72 -6.01 -6.23
CA TYR A 21 4.63 -5.34 -4.95
C TYR A 21 3.25 -4.78 -4.65
N ASN A 22 2.67 -4.03 -5.59
CA ASN A 22 1.36 -3.42 -5.40
C ASN A 22 0.28 -4.50 -5.42
N LEU A 23 0.26 -5.34 -6.45
CA LEU A 23 -0.75 -6.37 -6.61
C LEU A 23 -0.75 -7.34 -5.44
N ALA A 24 0.39 -7.67 -4.81
CA ALA A 24 0.40 -8.52 -3.62
C ALA A 24 -0.47 -7.97 -2.47
N ARG A 25 -0.66 -6.64 -2.38
CA ARG A 25 -1.31 -5.96 -1.25
C ARG A 25 -2.64 -5.30 -1.62
N ASP A 26 -2.81 -4.92 -2.87
CA ASP A 26 -3.95 -4.15 -3.36
C ASP A 26 -5.16 -5.06 -3.62
N LYS A 27 -6.10 -5.08 -2.65
CA LYS A 27 -7.32 -5.88 -2.75
C LYS A 27 -8.24 -5.40 -3.86
N PHE A 28 -8.35 -4.09 -4.05
CA PHE A 28 -9.25 -3.51 -5.04
C PHE A 28 -8.82 -3.90 -6.45
N MET A 29 -7.52 -3.80 -6.75
CA MET A 29 -6.98 -4.26 -8.03
C MET A 29 -7.21 -5.76 -8.24
N LYS A 30 -6.96 -6.60 -7.23
CA LYS A 30 -7.22 -8.06 -7.33
C LYS A 30 -8.68 -8.38 -7.61
N GLU A 31 -9.60 -7.72 -6.91
CA GLU A 31 -11.04 -7.90 -7.08
C GLU A 31 -11.46 -7.51 -8.51
N LYS A 32 -11.01 -6.34 -8.99
CA LYS A 32 -11.29 -5.90 -10.36
C LYS A 32 -10.70 -6.81 -11.44
N MET A 33 -9.51 -7.36 -11.21
CA MET A 33 -8.92 -8.37 -12.11
C MET A 33 -9.72 -9.69 -12.11
N ALA A 34 -10.30 -10.09 -10.97
CA ALA A 34 -11.07 -11.33 -10.89
C ALA A 34 -12.45 -11.24 -11.56
N GLU A 35 -12.98 -10.03 -11.77
CA GLU A 35 -14.29 -9.81 -12.39
C GLU A 35 -14.32 -10.16 -13.89
N ASP A 36 -13.22 -9.91 -14.63
CA ASP A 36 -13.21 -9.99 -16.10
C ASP A 36 -11.87 -10.54 -16.64
N ASP A 37 -11.44 -11.72 -16.16
CA ASP A 37 -10.24 -12.42 -16.66
C ASP A 37 -8.96 -11.55 -16.71
N GLY A 38 -8.79 -10.70 -15.69
CA GLY A 38 -7.68 -9.77 -15.54
C GLY A 38 -7.89 -8.41 -16.22
N TRP A 39 -8.92 -8.24 -17.04
CA TRP A 39 -9.24 -6.98 -17.70
C TRP A 39 -9.86 -5.97 -16.75
N ILE A 40 -9.28 -4.77 -16.73
CA ILE A 40 -9.79 -3.64 -15.96
C ILE A 40 -10.16 -2.51 -16.94
N PRO A 41 -11.39 -1.99 -16.90
CA PRO A 41 -11.79 -0.85 -17.70
C PRO A 41 -10.99 0.43 -17.38
N LEU A 42 -10.69 1.24 -18.40
CA LEU A 42 -9.92 2.48 -18.25
C LEU A 42 -10.49 3.45 -17.21
N HIS A 43 -11.82 3.57 -17.14
CA HIS A 43 -12.48 4.49 -16.21
C HIS A 43 -12.14 4.17 -14.75
N VAL A 44 -11.86 2.91 -14.41
CA VAL A 44 -11.46 2.50 -13.05
C VAL A 44 -10.13 3.16 -12.69
N PHE A 45 -9.15 3.14 -13.59
CA PHE A 45 -7.84 3.76 -13.36
C PHE A 45 -7.93 5.29 -13.21
N LEU A 46 -8.87 5.92 -13.91
CA LEU A 46 -9.11 7.37 -13.78
C LEU A 46 -9.71 7.76 -12.42
N THR A 47 -10.22 6.81 -11.63
CA THR A 47 -10.62 7.08 -10.23
C THR A 47 -9.43 7.14 -9.27
N PHE A 48 -8.25 6.67 -9.68
CA PHE A 48 -7.10 6.58 -8.79
C PHE A 48 -6.48 7.96 -8.61
N LYS A 49 -6.43 8.44 -7.37
CA LYS A 49 -6.00 9.81 -7.03
C LYS A 49 -4.70 10.25 -7.71
N LYS A 50 -3.69 9.37 -7.81
CA LYS A 50 -2.41 9.70 -8.44
C LYS A 50 -2.51 9.81 -9.97
N LEU A 51 -3.33 8.97 -10.63
CA LEU A 51 -3.55 9.05 -12.07
C LEU A 51 -4.48 10.21 -12.42
N ALA A 52 -5.56 10.40 -11.66
CA ALA A 52 -6.50 11.50 -11.82
C ALA A 52 -5.81 12.88 -11.72
N ALA A 53 -4.74 12.99 -10.93
CA ALA A 53 -3.93 14.19 -10.84
C ALA A 53 -3.01 14.42 -12.06
N MET A 54 -2.77 13.40 -12.89
CA MET A 54 -1.92 13.48 -14.09
C MET A 54 -2.75 13.62 -15.38
N THR A 55 -3.85 12.88 -15.49
CA THR A 55 -4.75 12.90 -16.65
C THR A 55 -6.17 12.52 -16.28
N SER A 56 -7.14 13.08 -17.01
CA SER A 56 -8.55 12.67 -17.00
C SER A 56 -8.97 12.01 -18.31
N ASP A 57 -8.08 11.94 -19.29
CA ASP A 57 -8.38 11.41 -20.63
C ASP A 57 -7.91 9.95 -20.75
N PRO A 58 -8.83 9.00 -21.02
CA PRO A 58 -8.50 7.60 -21.27
C PRO A 58 -7.52 7.40 -22.44
N GLN A 59 -7.58 8.23 -23.49
CA GLN A 59 -6.73 8.07 -24.67
C GLN A 59 -5.27 8.36 -24.35
N VAL A 60 -5.00 9.42 -23.58
CA VAL A 60 -3.66 9.76 -23.11
C VAL A 60 -3.05 8.61 -22.29
N LEU A 61 -3.87 7.90 -21.50
CA LEU A 61 -3.42 6.75 -20.72
C LEU A 61 -2.98 5.59 -21.64
N VAL A 62 -3.77 5.28 -22.65
CA VAL A 62 -3.46 4.23 -23.65
C VAL A 62 -2.19 4.58 -24.44
N GLU A 63 -2.10 5.82 -24.93
CA GLU A 63 -0.93 6.31 -25.67
C GLU A 63 0.34 6.26 -24.82
N SER A 64 0.26 6.67 -23.55
CA SER A 64 1.38 6.64 -22.61
C SER A 64 1.92 5.22 -22.41
N ILE A 65 1.02 4.24 -22.26
CA ILE A 65 1.41 2.83 -22.07
C ILE A 65 2.03 2.27 -23.35
N LYS A 66 1.42 2.54 -24.52
CA LYS A 66 1.95 2.10 -25.82
C LYS A 66 3.34 2.68 -26.08
N ALA A 67 3.53 3.98 -25.78
CA ALA A 67 4.82 4.65 -25.95
C ALA A 67 5.92 4.07 -25.05
N SER A 68 5.56 3.56 -23.86
CA SER A 68 6.53 2.99 -22.92
C SER A 68 7.01 1.57 -23.28
N ALA A 69 6.44 0.92 -24.31
CA ALA A 69 6.84 -0.42 -24.79
C ALA A 69 7.07 -1.43 -23.64
N THR A 70 6.05 -1.64 -22.79
CA THR A 70 6.16 -2.55 -21.65
C THR A 70 5.42 -3.86 -21.89
N ASP A 71 6.09 -5.00 -21.71
CA ASP A 71 5.45 -6.33 -21.78
C ASP A 71 4.78 -6.74 -20.45
N LEU A 72 4.64 -5.83 -19.49
CA LEU A 72 3.89 -6.10 -18.26
C LEU A 72 2.39 -5.89 -18.46
N ILE A 73 2.00 -5.02 -19.40
CA ILE A 73 0.63 -4.53 -19.53
C ILE A 73 0.15 -4.77 -20.96
N GLU A 74 -1.03 -5.37 -21.11
CA GLU A 74 -1.73 -5.55 -22.39
C GLU A 74 -2.93 -4.63 -22.46
N ILE A 75 -3.20 -4.13 -23.66
CA ILE A 75 -4.35 -3.28 -23.97
C ILE A 75 -5.25 -4.08 -24.91
N ASP A 76 -6.55 -4.05 -24.64
CA ASP A 76 -7.54 -4.71 -25.48
C ASP A 76 -7.57 -4.12 -26.90
N GLU A 77 -8.07 -4.87 -27.88
CA GLU A 77 -8.17 -4.44 -29.29
C GLU A 77 -8.99 -3.15 -29.43
N SER A 78 -10.03 -2.99 -28.61
CA SER A 78 -10.87 -1.79 -28.57
C SER A 78 -10.19 -0.60 -27.89
N GLY A 79 -9.04 -0.79 -27.24
CA GLY A 79 -8.38 0.24 -26.45
C GLY A 79 -9.15 0.67 -25.19
N SER A 80 -10.17 -0.07 -24.75
CA SER A 80 -11.05 0.35 -23.65
C SER A 80 -10.74 -0.32 -22.30
N LYS A 81 -9.97 -1.41 -22.32
CA LYS A 81 -9.58 -2.19 -21.14
C LYS A 81 -8.09 -2.47 -21.14
N ILE A 82 -7.55 -2.66 -19.94
CA ILE A 82 -6.13 -2.95 -19.70
C ILE A 82 -6.02 -4.13 -18.75
N ARG A 83 -5.09 -5.05 -19.00
CA ARG A 83 -4.75 -6.12 -18.07
C ARG A 83 -3.24 -6.25 -17.88
N ARG A 84 -2.84 -6.94 -16.82
CA ARG A 84 -1.47 -7.46 -16.71
C ARG A 84 -1.28 -8.62 -17.70
N SER A 85 -0.15 -8.66 -18.38
CA SER A 85 0.12 -9.72 -19.36
C SER A 85 0.09 -11.10 -18.68
N PRO A 86 -0.68 -12.08 -19.20
CA PRO A 86 -0.69 -13.45 -18.71
C PRO A 86 0.69 -14.13 -18.80
N SER A 87 1.58 -13.62 -19.66
CA SER A 87 2.97 -14.09 -19.78
C SER A 87 3.82 -13.80 -18.54
N LYS A 88 3.40 -12.84 -17.70
CA LYS A 88 4.07 -12.45 -16.46
C LYS A 88 3.12 -12.65 -15.27
N PRO A 89 2.82 -13.91 -14.90
CA PRO A 89 1.91 -14.21 -13.80
C PRO A 89 2.42 -13.63 -12.49
N LEU A 90 1.51 -13.45 -11.54
CA LEU A 90 1.91 -13.07 -10.19
C LEU A 90 2.73 -14.20 -9.55
N PRO A 91 3.81 -13.87 -8.83
CA PRO A 91 4.52 -14.86 -8.03
C PRO A 91 3.61 -15.39 -6.91
N ASP A 92 3.93 -16.57 -6.38
CA ASP A 92 3.24 -17.09 -5.20
C ASP A 92 3.31 -16.06 -4.07
N GLN A 93 2.16 -15.77 -3.47
CA GLN A 93 2.01 -14.69 -2.50
C GLN A 93 2.88 -14.90 -1.26
N SER A 94 3.03 -16.14 -0.79
CA SER A 94 3.79 -16.44 0.42
C SER A 94 5.30 -16.26 0.16
N VAL A 95 5.77 -16.81 -0.96
CA VAL A 95 7.17 -16.70 -1.39
C VAL A 95 7.54 -15.25 -1.65
N TYR A 96 6.68 -14.52 -2.37
CA TYR A 96 6.92 -13.11 -2.68
C TYR A 96 6.99 -12.26 -1.41
N GLN A 97 6.13 -12.50 -0.42
CA GLN A 97 6.17 -11.75 0.85
C GLN A 97 7.48 -11.96 1.59
N GLU A 98 7.96 -13.20 1.67
CA GLU A 98 9.24 -13.50 2.31
C GLU A 98 10.42 -12.85 1.59
N GLU A 99 10.44 -12.91 0.26
CA GLU A 99 11.46 -12.24 -0.56
C GLU A 99 11.40 -10.72 -0.44
N ALA A 100 10.21 -10.13 -0.50
CA ALA A 100 10.01 -8.70 -0.39
C ALA A 100 10.51 -8.19 0.97
N ILE A 101 10.26 -8.92 2.07
CA ILE A 101 10.79 -8.59 3.39
C ILE A 101 12.33 -8.58 3.38
N GLN A 102 12.98 -9.52 2.69
CA GLN A 102 14.44 -9.58 2.60
C GLN A 102 15.04 -8.45 1.77
N LYS A 103 14.28 -7.91 0.82
CA LYS A 103 14.69 -6.81 -0.06
C LYS A 103 14.23 -5.43 0.46
N THR A 104 13.54 -5.38 1.60
CA THR A 104 13.02 -4.16 2.20
C THR A 104 13.90 -3.67 3.35
N VAL A 105 14.24 -2.39 3.30
CA VAL A 105 14.95 -1.68 4.37
C VAL A 105 14.02 -0.63 4.99
N HIS A 106 13.90 -0.67 6.31
CA HIS A 106 13.21 0.35 7.09
C HIS A 106 14.20 1.44 7.48
N ILE A 107 13.94 2.68 7.06
CA ILE A 107 14.81 3.83 7.30
C ILE A 107 14.03 4.89 8.08
N LYS A 108 14.52 5.30 9.26
CA LYS A 108 13.94 6.30 10.17
C LYS A 108 14.91 7.48 10.33
N GLY A 109 14.37 8.67 10.52
CA GLY A 109 15.16 9.89 10.78
C GLY A 109 15.04 10.96 9.68
N PHE A 110 14.17 10.75 8.70
CA PHE A 110 13.93 11.76 7.68
C PHE A 110 13.20 12.99 8.25
N PRO A 111 13.55 14.20 7.78
CA PRO A 111 12.79 15.41 8.08
C PRO A 111 11.30 15.27 7.71
N LEU A 112 10.41 15.90 8.50
CA LEU A 112 8.96 15.78 8.32
C LEU A 112 8.43 16.49 7.07
N ASP A 113 9.22 17.43 6.53
CA ASP A 113 8.98 18.20 5.31
C ASP A 113 9.54 17.52 4.04
N SER A 114 10.22 16.38 4.17
CA SER A 114 10.75 15.64 3.03
C SER A 114 9.62 15.14 2.11
N THR A 115 9.81 15.35 0.81
CA THR A 115 8.86 14.94 -0.23
C THR A 115 9.15 13.54 -0.76
N PHE A 116 8.16 12.90 -1.37
CA PHE A 116 8.33 11.57 -1.98
C PHE A 116 9.48 11.55 -3.00
N ASP A 117 9.54 12.53 -3.89
CA ASP A 117 10.53 12.57 -4.97
C ASP A 117 11.96 12.71 -4.43
N GLN A 118 12.17 13.54 -3.40
CA GLN A 118 13.46 13.67 -2.74
C GLN A 118 13.92 12.37 -2.10
N LEU A 119 13.01 11.67 -1.42
CA LEU A 119 13.30 10.40 -0.75
C LEU A 119 13.52 9.28 -1.77
N TRP A 120 12.75 9.27 -2.86
CA TRP A 120 12.93 8.35 -3.97
C TRP A 120 14.32 8.52 -4.59
N SER A 121 14.69 9.75 -4.99
CA SER A 121 16.00 10.03 -5.56
C SER A 121 17.15 9.66 -4.62
N PHE A 122 17.00 9.93 -3.32
CA PHE A 122 17.99 9.54 -2.32
C PHE A 122 18.15 8.01 -2.25
N CYS A 123 17.05 7.27 -2.09
CA CYS A 123 17.10 5.82 -1.98
C CYS A 123 17.53 5.14 -3.29
N SER A 124 17.18 5.69 -4.46
CA SER A 124 17.63 5.20 -5.77
C SER A 124 19.15 5.34 -5.98
N GLY A 125 19.82 6.22 -5.23
CA GLY A 125 21.27 6.36 -5.30
C GLY A 125 22.04 5.13 -4.78
N PHE A 126 21.38 4.23 -4.04
CA PHE A 126 21.99 3.05 -3.44
C PHE A 126 21.68 1.74 -4.19
N GLY A 127 20.73 1.78 -5.13
CA GLY A 127 20.29 0.61 -5.87
C GLY A 127 18.96 0.82 -6.55
N ASP A 128 18.55 -0.19 -7.31
CA ASP A 128 17.30 -0.17 -8.07
C ASP A 128 16.10 -0.35 -7.13
N LEU A 129 15.30 0.71 -6.97
CA LEU A 129 14.07 0.67 -6.19
C LEU A 129 12.94 0.02 -6.99
N GLU A 130 12.24 -0.91 -6.34
CA GLU A 130 10.94 -1.43 -6.78
C GLU A 130 9.80 -0.56 -6.22
N SER A 131 9.89 -0.17 -4.95
CA SER A 131 8.85 0.61 -4.28
C SER A 131 9.41 1.43 -3.11
N LEU A 132 8.77 2.57 -2.83
CA LEU A 132 9.06 3.39 -1.67
C LEU A 132 7.75 3.72 -0.95
N GLN A 133 7.65 3.34 0.32
CA GLN A 133 6.48 3.62 1.13
C GLN A 133 6.83 4.62 2.25
N MET A 134 6.38 5.86 2.11
CA MET A 134 6.39 6.84 3.21
C MET A 134 5.37 6.43 4.29
N ARG A 135 5.84 6.22 5.51
CA ARG A 135 4.98 5.89 6.65
C ARG A 135 4.32 7.17 7.15
N LYS A 136 3.01 7.10 7.34
CA LYS A 136 2.20 8.20 7.85
C LYS A 136 1.86 7.97 9.32
N THR A 137 1.73 9.05 10.06
CA THR A 137 1.14 9.07 11.41
C THR A 137 -0.37 8.82 11.32
N ARG A 138 -1.02 8.56 12.46
CA ARG A 138 -2.48 8.44 12.54
C ARG A 138 -3.21 9.70 12.05
N LYS A 139 -2.58 10.87 12.18
CA LYS A 139 -3.09 12.16 11.69
C LYS A 139 -2.79 12.43 10.21
N GLY A 140 -2.20 11.46 9.50
CA GLY A 140 -1.94 11.53 8.05
C GLY A 140 -0.62 12.20 7.63
N GLY A 141 0.06 12.91 8.55
CA GLY A 141 1.36 13.52 8.28
C GLY A 141 2.50 12.49 8.16
N PHE A 142 3.59 12.85 7.47
CA PHE A 142 4.78 12.00 7.35
C PHE A 142 5.41 11.74 8.72
N LYS A 143 5.76 10.48 9.02
CA LYS A 143 6.35 10.08 10.31
C LYS A 143 7.88 10.24 10.35
N GLY A 144 8.53 10.61 9.24
CA GLY A 144 9.99 10.61 9.14
C GLY A 144 10.58 9.20 8.98
N CYS A 145 9.77 8.22 8.58
CA CYS A 145 10.25 6.87 8.23
C CYS A 145 9.66 6.35 6.92
N VAL A 146 10.48 5.60 6.20
CA VAL A 146 10.14 5.00 4.91
C VAL A 146 10.49 3.51 4.91
N LEU A 147 9.75 2.75 4.10
CA LEU A 147 10.13 1.41 3.69
C LEU A 147 10.62 1.48 2.25
N ALA A 148 11.90 1.24 2.03
CA ALA A 148 12.50 1.18 0.71
C ALA A 148 12.63 -0.28 0.28
N VAL A 149 11.96 -0.65 -0.81
CA VAL A 149 11.94 -2.00 -1.37
C VAL A 149 12.81 -1.98 -2.62
N PHE A 150 13.89 -2.76 -2.59
CA PHE A 150 14.83 -2.88 -3.70
C PHE A 150 14.47 -4.08 -4.57
N LYS A 151 14.84 -4.04 -5.85
CA LYS A 151 14.71 -5.21 -6.72
C LYS A 151 15.64 -6.34 -6.26
N ASP A 152 16.85 -5.96 -5.85
CA ASP A 152 17.90 -6.89 -5.43
C ASP A 152 18.13 -6.87 -3.92
N LYS A 153 18.28 -8.06 -3.36
CA LYS A 153 18.62 -8.26 -1.94
C LYS A 153 20.01 -7.69 -1.60
N ALA A 154 20.92 -7.70 -2.58
CA ALA A 154 22.26 -7.15 -2.41
C ALA A 154 22.23 -5.65 -2.14
N ASP A 155 21.36 -4.90 -2.82
CA ASP A 155 21.23 -3.45 -2.63
C ASP A 155 20.65 -3.11 -1.26
N ALA A 156 19.65 -3.88 -0.82
CA ALA A 156 19.13 -3.77 0.55
C ALA A 156 20.24 -4.01 1.60
N ALA A 157 21.09 -5.02 1.40
CA ALA A 157 22.21 -5.32 2.29
C ALA A 157 23.27 -4.21 2.31
N LYS A 158 23.64 -3.66 1.15
CA LYS A 158 24.60 -2.54 1.04
C LYS A 158 24.18 -1.36 1.91
N ILE A 159 22.89 -1.01 1.90
CA ILE A 159 22.37 0.10 2.70
C ILE A 159 22.54 -0.19 4.20
N LEU A 160 22.30 -1.42 4.65
CA LEU A 160 22.48 -1.81 6.05
C LEU A 160 23.93 -1.69 6.53
N GLU A 161 24.90 -1.77 5.62
CA GLU A 161 26.32 -1.58 5.95
C GLU A 161 26.75 -0.10 5.89
N VAL A 162 26.23 0.69 4.94
CA VAL A 162 26.67 2.08 4.69
C VAL A 162 26.04 3.09 5.64
N SER A 163 26.83 3.89 6.35
CA SER A 163 26.30 4.98 7.19
C SER A 163 25.47 5.97 6.35
N LEU A 164 24.18 6.09 6.66
CA LEU A 164 23.25 6.96 5.94
C LEU A 164 23.17 8.32 6.61
N LYS A 165 23.51 9.38 5.88
CA LYS A 165 23.30 10.76 6.30
C LYS A 165 22.36 11.45 5.32
N TYR A 166 21.40 12.20 5.85
CA TYR A 166 20.48 13.01 5.07
C TYR A 166 20.38 14.38 5.71
N ASN A 167 20.80 15.43 4.99
CA ASN A 167 20.89 16.81 5.49
C ASN A 167 21.60 16.89 6.86
N ASP A 168 22.80 16.28 6.96
CA ASP A 168 23.65 16.19 8.15
C ASP A 168 23.07 15.44 9.36
N LYS A 169 21.88 14.84 9.23
CA LYS A 169 21.31 13.93 10.23
C LYS A 169 21.62 12.48 9.90
N GLU A 170 22.05 11.73 10.90
CA GLU A 170 22.21 10.27 10.77
C GLU A 170 20.84 9.60 10.75
N LEU A 171 20.66 8.73 9.74
CA LEU A 171 19.45 7.94 9.60
C LEU A 171 19.63 6.58 10.27
N LEU A 172 18.60 6.17 11.01
CA LEU A 172 18.50 4.83 11.54
C LEU A 172 17.99 3.91 10.44
N LYS A 173 18.57 2.73 10.33
CA LYS A 173 18.23 1.75 9.31
C LYS A 173 18.16 0.37 9.92
N GLU A 174 17.22 -0.43 9.44
CA GLU A 174 17.01 -1.78 9.93
C GLU A 174 16.42 -2.63 8.81
N ALA A 175 16.79 -3.92 8.77
CA ALA A 175 16.16 -4.87 7.87
C ALA A 175 14.68 -5.03 8.24
N GLU A 176 13.77 -5.05 7.26
CA GLU A 176 12.34 -5.16 7.55
C GLU A 176 12.00 -6.43 8.34
N LYS A 177 12.74 -7.53 8.09
CA LYS A 177 12.60 -8.76 8.88
C LYS A 177 12.79 -8.53 10.38
N ALA A 178 13.89 -7.89 10.77
CA ALA A 178 14.19 -7.59 12.17
C ALA A 178 13.16 -6.61 12.75
N HIS A 179 12.73 -5.62 11.95
CA HIS A 179 11.68 -4.68 12.35
C HIS A 179 10.36 -5.38 12.67
N VAL A 180 9.91 -6.28 11.78
CA VAL A 180 8.67 -7.05 11.93
C VAL A 180 8.74 -7.99 13.13
N GLU A 181 9.84 -8.72 13.30
CA GLU A 181 10.06 -9.63 14.43
C GLU A 181 10.04 -8.89 15.76
N ARG A 182 10.77 -7.77 15.88
CA ARG A 182 10.74 -6.92 17.09
C ARG A 182 9.33 -6.43 17.41
N ARG A 183 8.60 -5.98 16.38
CA ARG A 183 7.23 -5.50 16.54
C ARG A 183 6.29 -6.62 16.99
N GLN A 184 6.38 -7.80 16.39
CA GLN A 184 5.57 -8.96 16.80
C GLN A 184 5.88 -9.39 18.24
N ALA A 185 7.15 -9.43 18.63
CA ALA A 185 7.56 -9.74 19.99
C ALA A 185 6.98 -8.76 21.01
N PHE A 186 7.00 -7.46 20.71
CA PHE A 186 6.40 -6.42 21.55
C PHE A 186 4.90 -6.64 21.77
N PHE A 187 4.14 -6.86 20.69
CA PHE A 187 2.69 -7.09 20.79
C PHE A 187 2.35 -8.40 21.51
N ASN A 188 3.11 -9.47 21.28
CA ASN A 188 2.94 -10.72 22.01
C ASN A 188 3.15 -10.54 23.52
N LYS A 189 4.17 -9.76 23.91
CA LYS A 189 4.42 -9.43 25.32
C LYS A 189 3.28 -8.60 25.93
N LYS A 190 2.78 -7.58 25.22
CA LYS A 190 1.63 -6.74 25.66
C LYS A 190 0.35 -7.57 25.82
N ARG A 191 0.09 -8.50 24.90
CA ARG A 191 -1.07 -9.41 24.96
C ARG A 191 -0.98 -10.39 26.14
N ASN A 192 0.20 -10.96 26.37
CA ASN A 192 0.42 -11.89 27.48
C ASN A 192 0.37 -11.17 28.83
N GLY A 193 0.88 -9.93 28.92
CA GLY A 193 0.75 -9.08 30.11
C GLY A 193 -0.71 -8.79 30.47
N LYS A 194 -1.54 -8.42 29.49
CA LYS A 194 -3.00 -8.22 29.70
C LYS A 194 -3.73 -9.52 30.11
N LYS A 195 -3.36 -10.67 29.55
CA LYS A 195 -3.95 -11.97 29.93
C LYS A 195 -3.57 -12.36 31.36
N ASN A 196 -2.32 -12.15 31.76
CA ASN A 196 -1.86 -12.45 33.11
C ASN A 196 -2.49 -11.51 34.14
N ALA A 197 -2.69 -10.23 33.82
CA ALA A 197 -3.40 -9.28 34.68
C ALA A 197 -4.86 -9.70 34.94
N ARG A 198 -5.62 -10.05 33.89
CA ARG A 198 -7.01 -10.53 34.02
C ARG A 198 -7.12 -11.83 34.82
N LYS A 199 -6.18 -12.75 34.64
CA LYS A 199 -6.14 -14.01 35.39
C LYS A 199 -5.82 -13.81 36.87
N ASN A 200 -5.01 -12.80 37.20
CA ASN A 200 -4.79 -12.38 38.59
C ASN A 200 -6.05 -11.72 39.18
N GLU A 201 -6.74 -10.83 38.46
CA GLU A 201 -7.98 -10.19 38.91
C GLU A 201 -9.12 -11.20 39.16
N GLU A 202 -9.33 -12.18 38.28
CA GLU A 202 -10.29 -13.29 38.52
C GLU A 202 -9.90 -14.15 39.72
N SER A 203 -8.59 -14.34 39.96
CA SER A 203 -8.12 -15.09 41.12
C SER A 203 -8.25 -14.31 42.44
N GLU A 204 -8.23 -12.98 42.39
CA GLU A 204 -8.47 -12.10 43.55
C GLU A 204 -9.96 -11.92 43.84
N GLU A 205 -10.84 -11.84 42.82
CA GLU A 205 -12.30 -11.84 43.04
C GLU A 205 -12.83 -13.16 43.61
N SER A 206 -12.22 -14.30 43.26
CA SER A 206 -12.55 -15.61 43.85
C SER A 206 -12.07 -15.79 45.30
N LYS A 207 -11.18 -14.91 45.79
CA LYS A 207 -10.66 -14.90 47.17
C LYS A 207 -11.05 -13.59 47.85
N GLY A 208 -12.32 -13.44 48.20
CA GLY A 208 -12.86 -12.21 48.79
C GLY A 208 -12.00 -11.61 49.91
N VAL A 209 -11.22 -10.58 49.59
CA VAL A 209 -10.51 -9.73 50.54
C VAL A 209 -10.70 -8.27 50.15
N LYS A 210 -11.22 -7.49 51.11
CA LYS A 210 -11.53 -6.06 50.97
C LYS A 210 -10.26 -5.21 50.78
N LYS A 211 -10.36 -4.25 49.85
CA LYS A 211 -9.40 -3.16 49.57
C LYS A 211 -8.89 -2.43 50.82
N LEU A 212 -7.59 -2.13 50.81
CA LEU A 212 -7.04 -0.91 51.40
C LEU A 212 -6.26 -0.15 50.31
N LYS A 213 -6.64 1.11 50.09
CA LYS A 213 -5.96 2.07 49.21
C LYS A 213 -4.63 2.50 49.84
N VAL A 214 -3.56 2.57 49.07
CA VAL A 214 -2.46 3.54 49.28
C VAL A 214 -1.95 4.01 47.92
N ASP A 215 -1.95 5.33 47.75
CA ASP A 215 -1.42 6.08 46.61
C ASP A 215 0.11 6.11 46.57
N LYS A 216 0.65 6.56 45.42
CA LYS A 216 2.02 7.08 45.12
C LYS A 216 2.93 6.10 44.37
N ALA A 217 3.74 6.48 43.38
CA ALA A 217 3.78 7.53 42.36
C ALA A 217 4.95 7.13 41.41
N GLU A 218 4.85 7.55 40.14
CA GLU A 218 5.92 7.79 39.16
C GLU A 218 7.21 6.95 39.22
N GLU A 219 7.39 6.13 38.19
CA GLU A 219 8.69 6.06 37.51
C GLU A 219 8.43 6.11 36.00
N SER A 220 8.81 7.25 35.44
CA SER A 220 8.74 7.58 34.02
C SER A 220 9.90 6.91 33.29
N GLU A 221 9.67 5.71 32.74
CA GLU A 221 10.50 5.20 31.65
C GLU A 221 9.80 5.50 30.33
N GLU A 222 10.38 6.47 29.61
CA GLU A 222 10.09 6.82 28.23
C GLU A 222 10.42 5.61 27.32
N SER A 223 9.49 4.67 27.25
CA SER A 223 9.49 3.60 26.26
C SER A 223 8.68 4.08 25.06
N GLU A 224 9.36 4.39 23.95
CA GLU A 224 8.73 4.68 22.66
C GLU A 224 7.75 3.54 22.33
N GLU A 225 6.45 3.75 22.56
CA GLU A 225 5.42 2.83 22.10
C GLU A 225 5.46 2.76 20.56
N PRO A 226 5.53 1.57 19.95
CA PRO A 226 5.28 1.45 18.53
C PRO A 226 3.79 1.73 18.29
N GLU A 227 3.47 2.96 17.92
CA GLU A 227 2.10 3.36 17.59
C GLU A 227 1.44 2.40 16.58
N GLU A 228 0.23 1.99 16.93
CA GLU A 228 -0.70 1.17 16.15
C GLU A 228 -0.81 1.66 14.71
N SER A 229 -0.41 0.81 13.76
CA SER A 229 -0.99 0.82 12.42
C SER A 229 -1.84 -0.44 12.28
N GLU A 230 -3.06 -0.39 12.84
CA GLU A 230 -4.15 -1.22 12.32
C GLU A 230 -4.34 -0.86 10.85
N GLY A 231 -4.37 -1.88 10.00
CA GLY A 231 -4.42 -1.74 8.55
C GLY A 231 -5.03 -2.96 7.90
N VAL A 232 -6.11 -3.47 8.47
CA VAL A 232 -7.20 -4.04 7.68
C VAL A 232 -8.39 -3.13 7.96
N GLU A 233 -8.40 -1.98 7.29
CA GLU A 233 -9.55 -1.09 7.26
C GLU A 233 -10.69 -1.89 6.60
N LYS A 234 -11.67 -2.31 7.40
CA LYS A 234 -12.98 -2.68 6.88
C LYS A 234 -13.58 -1.38 6.35
N LEU A 235 -13.41 -1.12 5.07
CA LEU A 235 -14.20 -0.12 4.37
C LEU A 235 -15.66 -0.56 4.48
N LYS A 236 -16.41 0.14 5.34
CA LYS A 236 -17.86 0.14 5.33
C LYS A 236 -18.24 0.88 4.05
N VAL A 237 -18.61 0.14 3.02
CA VAL A 237 -19.19 0.69 1.80
C VAL A 237 -20.57 1.22 2.19
N GLU A 238 -20.75 2.54 2.16
CA GLU A 238 -22.07 3.13 2.00
C GLU A 238 -22.51 2.80 0.57
N GLU A 239 -23.62 2.07 0.46
CA GLU A 239 -24.32 1.87 -0.81
C GLU A 239 -24.74 3.25 -1.35
N PRO A 240 -24.42 3.60 -2.61
CA PRO A 240 -25.04 4.75 -3.23
C PRO A 240 -26.51 4.40 -3.51
N GLU A 241 -27.42 5.13 -2.87
CA GLU A 241 -28.85 5.12 -3.20
C GLU A 241 -29.03 5.41 -4.69
N GLU A 242 -29.79 4.55 -5.38
CA GLU A 242 -30.21 4.77 -6.76
C GLU A 242 -31.07 6.04 -6.84
N PRO A 243 -30.76 7.02 -7.71
CA PRO A 243 -31.73 8.05 -8.03
C PRO A 243 -32.85 7.42 -8.87
N GLU A 244 -34.01 7.27 -8.23
CA GLU A 244 -35.28 6.98 -8.89
C GLU A 244 -35.53 7.94 -10.07
N GLY A 245 -35.86 7.37 -11.23
CA GLY A 245 -36.66 8.05 -12.23
C GLY A 245 -35.99 8.35 -13.57
N VAL A 246 -35.94 7.35 -14.46
CA VAL A 246 -36.08 7.61 -15.90
C VAL A 246 -37.07 6.61 -16.50
N LYS A 247 -38.17 7.16 -17.02
CA LYS A 247 -39.32 6.46 -17.59
C LYS A 247 -38.88 5.52 -18.73
N LYS A 248 -39.25 4.25 -18.64
CA LYS A 248 -39.17 3.30 -19.76
C LYS A 248 -40.07 3.78 -20.90
N LEU A 249 -39.46 4.22 -22.00
CA LEU A 249 -40.14 4.37 -23.28
C LEU A 249 -40.45 2.97 -23.82
N LYS A 250 -41.74 2.72 -23.98
CA LYS A 250 -42.34 1.49 -24.50
C LYS A 250 -42.10 1.47 -26.02
N VAL A 251 -41.24 0.59 -26.51
CA VAL A 251 -41.18 0.29 -27.95
C VAL A 251 -42.19 -0.80 -28.22
N GLU A 252 -43.31 -0.42 -28.84
CA GLU A 252 -44.36 -1.34 -29.27
C GLU A 252 -43.90 -2.09 -30.52
N ASN A 253 -43.89 -3.42 -30.43
CA ASN A 253 -43.75 -4.33 -31.55
C ASN A 253 -44.98 -4.19 -32.45
N ILE A 254 -44.80 -3.67 -33.66
CA ILE A 254 -45.79 -3.79 -34.73
C ILE A 254 -45.53 -5.11 -35.45
N VAL A 255 -46.44 -6.05 -35.20
CA VAL A 255 -46.68 -7.24 -36.01
C VAL A 255 -47.48 -6.78 -37.23
N SER A 256 -47.03 -7.10 -38.45
CA SER A 256 -47.94 -7.17 -39.60
C SER A 256 -47.55 -8.35 -40.50
N SER A 257 -48.30 -9.43 -40.31
CA SER A 257 -48.54 -10.49 -41.29
C SER A 257 -49.85 -10.19 -42.00
N THR A 258 -49.86 -10.28 -43.33
CA THR A 258 -50.97 -10.56 -44.29
C THR A 258 -50.52 -10.00 -45.64
N ALA A 259 -50.67 -10.64 -46.80
CA ALA A 259 -51.29 -11.89 -47.22
C ALA A 259 -50.66 -12.28 -48.57
#